data_AF-A0AA47MBA5-F1
#
_entry.id   AF-A0AA47MBA5-F1
#
_cell.length_a   1.000
_cell.length_b   1.000
_cell.length_c   1.000
_cell.angle_alpha   90.00
_cell.angle_beta   90.00
_cell.angle_gamma   90.00
#
_symmetry.space_group_name_H-M   'P 1'
#
loop_
_entity.id
_entity.type
_entity.pdbx_description
1 polymer ?
#
loop_
_entity_poly.entity_id
_entity_poly.type
_entity_poly.pdbx_seq_one_letter_code
_entity_poly.pdbx_strand_id
1 'polypeptide(L)'
;MLDDETVVGHLHTVSPMKTSRQSRRYFEATLQTGREDFNLVVCFSPEKRDEFVHAADNGQAVKLVGTRKSISKLQQSGGGLMSSSSRLDVAGELAFPHTIDRPTIADVLALGPRQRVEVIEVRVLQVIENKVVQVQGIPVELKTFEVCDATGQTGLTVWDRLILSVELGKCYTFRSLSTRKDGDRTVLTTTPSVVTTTGQVGQPASISAMPVRGEETLRGPVTGVQIAAKPRCPRCHAGQEKLAVMLSTHRCERCSILQRTAAYITTYSGLLIVVGGDGEECSMVLTSSGVCGFVREHFLSASAHGPALEETVIAMPEIEVTINAEGLVVRFAEATVQGGQGNVLEAEQPSTSYARETGALVQDNESLADLFQED
;
A
#
# COMPACT_ATOMS: atom_id res chain seq x y z
N MET A 1 -37.72 9.43 23.84
CA MET A 1 -36.55 10.33 23.82
C MET A 1 -35.33 9.44 23.89
N LEU A 2 -34.43 9.52 22.92
CA LEU A 2 -33.15 8.81 22.96
C LEU A 2 -32.15 9.83 23.47
N ASP A 3 -31.56 9.57 24.64
CA ASP A 3 -30.63 10.50 25.30
C ASP A 3 -29.40 10.75 24.41
N ASP A 4 -29.10 12.02 24.17
CA ASP A 4 -27.86 12.45 23.52
C ASP A 4 -26.71 12.20 24.48
N GLU A 5 -26.00 11.09 24.27
CA GLU A 5 -24.86 10.74 25.12
C GLU A 5 -23.58 11.45 24.65
N THR A 6 -22.79 11.85 25.64
CA THR A 6 -21.45 12.40 25.45
C THR A 6 -20.42 11.33 25.76
N VAL A 7 -19.47 11.11 24.85
CA VAL A 7 -18.39 10.14 25.01
C VAL A 7 -17.05 10.86 24.88
N VAL A 8 -16.11 10.57 25.77
CA VAL A 8 -14.78 11.20 25.79
C VAL A 8 -13.72 10.12 25.63
N GLY A 9 -12.71 10.37 24.81
CA GLY A 9 -11.65 9.41 24.57
C GLY A 9 -10.56 9.89 23.62
N HIS A 10 -9.53 9.08 23.41
CA HIS A 10 -8.53 9.31 22.37
C HIS A 10 -8.95 8.65 21.05
N LEU A 11 -8.80 9.38 19.94
CA LEU A 11 -9.02 8.81 18.60
C LEU A 11 -7.77 8.08 18.13
N HIS A 12 -7.96 6.90 17.55
CA HIS A 12 -6.85 6.07 17.07
C HIS A 12 -6.81 5.96 15.56
N THR A 13 -7.77 5.25 14.97
CA THR A 13 -7.81 5.05 13.52
C THR A 13 -9.05 5.66 12.92
N VAL A 14 -8.90 6.26 11.74
CA VAL A 14 -10.00 6.83 10.95
C VAL A 14 -9.97 6.20 9.57
N SER A 15 -11.05 5.53 9.19
CA SER A 15 -11.13 4.85 7.90
C SER A 15 -11.15 5.85 6.75
N PRO A 16 -10.76 5.43 5.54
CA PRO A 16 -11.13 6.12 4.32
C PRO A 16 -12.65 6.25 4.20
N MET A 17 -13.09 7.19 3.35
CA MET A 17 -14.53 7.39 3.11
C MET A 17 -15.13 6.15 2.45
N LYS A 18 -16.17 5.60 3.07
CA LYS A 18 -16.97 4.49 2.57
C LYS A 18 -18.32 5.00 2.05
N THR A 19 -18.97 4.19 1.22
CA THR A 19 -20.32 4.47 0.71
C THR A 19 -21.23 3.31 1.09
N SER A 20 -22.35 3.62 1.74
CA SER A 20 -23.35 2.63 2.17
C SER A 20 -24.17 2.12 0.99
N ARG A 21 -24.95 1.05 1.20
CA ARG A 21 -25.90 0.51 0.20
C ARG A 21 -26.95 1.54 -0.24
N GLN A 22 -27.22 2.55 0.58
CA GLN A 22 -28.14 3.66 0.28
C GLN A 22 -27.39 4.90 -0.27
N SER A 23 -26.17 4.72 -0.78
CA SER A 23 -25.33 5.80 -1.33
C SER A 23 -24.95 6.93 -0.36
N ARG A 24 -25.16 6.75 0.95
CA ARG A 24 -24.67 7.70 1.97
C ARG A 24 -23.20 7.47 2.23
N ARG A 25 -22.40 8.53 2.21
CA ARG A 25 -20.97 8.51 2.53
C ARG A 25 -20.79 8.50 4.06
N TYR A 26 -19.88 7.68 4.54
CA TYR A 26 -19.57 7.56 5.97
C TYR A 26 -18.12 7.17 6.18
N PHE A 27 -17.59 7.39 7.37
CA PHE A 27 -16.30 6.85 7.79
C PHE A 27 -16.44 6.26 9.19
N GLU A 28 -15.51 5.37 9.53
CA GLU A 28 -15.44 4.70 10.81
C GLU A 28 -14.19 5.15 11.56
N ALA A 29 -14.30 5.39 12.86
CA ALA A 29 -13.16 5.68 13.72
C ALA A 29 -13.15 4.79 14.96
N THR A 30 -11.98 4.55 15.55
CA THR A 30 -11.86 3.87 16.85
C THR A 30 -11.61 4.92 17.92
N LEU A 31 -12.40 4.87 19.00
CA LEU A 31 -12.28 5.75 20.16
C LEU A 31 -11.94 4.94 21.41
N GLN A 32 -10.81 5.26 22.03
CA GLN A 32 -10.39 4.71 23.31
C GLN A 32 -11.02 5.50 24.45
N THR A 33 -11.94 4.88 25.20
CA THR A 33 -12.64 5.51 26.34
C THR A 33 -12.11 5.08 27.70
N GLY A 34 -11.16 4.15 27.73
CA GLY A 34 -10.50 3.62 28.91
C GLY A 34 -9.18 2.95 28.54
N ARG A 35 -8.45 2.36 29.50
CA ARG A 35 -7.14 1.73 29.22
C ARG A 35 -7.23 0.59 28.20
N GLU A 36 -8.32 -0.19 28.26
CA GLU A 36 -8.55 -1.35 27.38
C GLU A 36 -9.92 -1.28 26.68
N ASP A 37 -10.60 -0.13 26.77
CA ASP A 37 -11.95 0.06 26.24
C ASP A 37 -11.91 0.83 24.91
N PHE A 38 -12.15 0.11 23.82
CA PHE A 38 -12.19 0.65 22.46
C PHE A 38 -13.60 0.54 21.87
N ASN A 39 -14.12 1.66 21.39
CA ASN A 39 -15.45 1.76 20.80
C ASN A 39 -15.35 2.13 19.32
N LEU A 40 -16.11 1.44 18.48
CA LEU A 40 -16.25 1.81 17.08
C LEU A 40 -17.21 3.00 16.96
N VAL A 41 -16.74 4.08 16.34
CA VAL A 41 -17.51 5.28 16.01
C VAL A 41 -17.81 5.27 14.52
N VAL A 42 -19.08 5.36 14.13
CA VAL A 42 -19.47 5.50 12.72
C VAL A 42 -20.02 6.90 12.48
N CYS A 43 -19.39 7.68 11.59
CA CYS A 43 -19.77 9.06 11.31
C CYS A 43 -20.33 9.19 9.88
N PHE A 44 -21.55 9.72 9.77
CA PHE A 44 -22.25 9.96 8.50
C PHE A 44 -22.10 11.41 7.99
N SER A 45 -21.13 12.16 8.53
CA SER A 45 -20.80 13.54 8.16
C SER A 45 -19.42 13.60 7.51
N PRO A 46 -19.31 13.45 6.18
CA PRO A 46 -18.04 13.43 5.46
C PRO A 46 -17.12 14.62 5.75
N GLU A 47 -17.71 15.79 5.98
CA GLU A 47 -17.04 17.06 6.27
C GLU A 47 -16.19 17.05 7.55
N LYS A 48 -16.53 16.20 8.53
CA LYS A 48 -15.79 16.10 9.81
C LYS A 48 -14.58 15.17 9.73
N ARG A 49 -14.37 14.46 8.62
CA ARG A 49 -13.34 13.43 8.54
C ARG A 49 -11.94 13.98 8.78
N ASP A 50 -11.64 15.16 8.26
CA ASP A 50 -10.29 15.73 8.37
C ASP A 50 -9.98 16.15 9.81
N GLU A 51 -10.97 16.62 10.57
CA GLU A 51 -10.84 16.87 12.01
C GLU A 51 -10.56 15.59 12.79
N PHE A 52 -11.25 14.49 12.45
CA PHE A 52 -11.02 13.18 13.08
C PHE A 52 -9.62 12.65 12.76
N VAL A 53 -9.17 12.77 11.50
CA VAL A 53 -7.82 12.35 11.09
C VAL A 53 -6.78 13.17 11.84
N HIS A 54 -6.95 14.49 11.92
CA HIS A 54 -6.04 15.37 12.65
C HIS A 54 -5.99 15.03 14.15
N ALA A 55 -7.14 14.78 14.79
CA ALA A 55 -7.18 14.39 16.20
C ALA A 55 -6.52 13.02 16.44
N ALA A 56 -6.72 12.06 15.53
CA ALA A 56 -6.10 10.74 15.60
C ALA A 56 -4.58 10.80 15.42
N ASP A 57 -4.10 11.56 14.43
CA ASP A 57 -2.67 11.68 14.13
C ASP A 57 -1.91 12.38 15.28
N ASN A 58 -2.55 13.30 15.98
CA ASN A 58 -1.99 14.00 17.14
C ASN A 58 -2.23 13.27 18.48
N GLY A 59 -2.92 12.14 18.49
CA GLY A 59 -3.30 11.43 19.73
C GLY A 59 -4.16 12.27 20.68
N GLN A 60 -4.88 13.27 20.14
CA GLN A 60 -5.57 14.27 20.92
C GLN A 60 -6.81 13.66 21.59
N ALA A 61 -7.05 14.03 22.85
CA ALA A 61 -8.28 13.69 23.53
C ALA A 61 -9.45 14.48 22.92
N VAL A 62 -10.54 13.77 22.61
CA VAL A 62 -11.75 14.36 22.03
C VAL A 62 -12.98 14.00 22.83
N LYS A 63 -13.94 14.92 22.81
CA LYS A 63 -15.27 14.78 23.37
C LYS A 63 -16.28 14.78 22.23
N LEU A 64 -16.94 13.65 22.05
CA LEU A 64 -18.01 13.46 21.08
C LEU A 64 -19.34 13.75 21.76
N VAL A 65 -20.02 14.81 21.34
CA VAL A 65 -21.32 15.24 21.91
C VAL A 65 -22.45 14.86 20.95
N GLY A 66 -23.56 14.34 21.49
CA GLY A 66 -24.72 13.94 20.68
C GLY A 66 -24.50 12.62 19.94
N THR A 67 -23.79 11.68 20.56
CA THR A 67 -23.61 10.32 20.04
C THR A 67 -24.82 9.47 20.37
N ARG A 68 -25.17 8.54 19.48
CA ARG A 68 -26.20 7.52 19.72
C ARG A 68 -25.52 6.17 19.85
N LYS A 69 -25.59 5.52 21.01
CA LYS A 69 -25.14 4.12 21.10
C LYS A 69 -26.01 3.24 20.22
N SER A 70 -25.38 2.44 19.37
CA SER A 70 -26.02 1.33 18.68
C SER A 70 -25.25 0.07 18.97
N ILE A 71 -25.95 -0.88 19.57
CA ILE A 71 -25.44 -2.22 19.78
C ILE A 71 -25.46 -2.90 18.41
N SER A 72 -24.31 -2.92 17.74
CA SER A 72 -24.11 -3.73 16.54
C SER A 72 -24.17 -5.20 16.95
N LYS A 73 -24.98 -6.02 16.25
CA LYS A 73 -24.99 -7.49 16.42
C LYS A 73 -23.65 -8.15 16.04
N LEU A 74 -22.69 -7.41 15.48
CA LEU A 74 -21.42 -7.91 14.95
C LEU A 74 -20.21 -7.70 15.88
N GLN A 75 -20.31 -6.86 16.91
CA GLN A 75 -19.23 -6.59 17.86
C GLN A 75 -19.79 -6.61 19.28
N GLN A 76 -19.19 -7.42 20.16
CA GLN A 76 -19.61 -7.53 21.56
C GLN A 76 -19.27 -6.29 22.40
N SER A 77 -18.54 -5.31 21.86
CA SER A 77 -18.37 -3.97 22.43
C SER A 77 -19.28 -2.97 21.71
N GLY A 78 -20.01 -2.16 22.48
CA GLY A 78 -21.01 -1.22 21.97
C GLY A 78 -20.42 -0.23 20.96
N GLY A 79 -21.07 -0.05 19.82
CA GLY A 79 -20.69 0.96 18.82
C GLY A 79 -21.36 2.30 19.09
N GLY A 80 -20.65 3.41 18.91
CA GLY A 80 -21.22 4.75 18.86
C GLY A 80 -21.58 5.14 17.42
N LEU A 81 -22.84 5.45 17.15
CA LEU A 81 -23.26 6.15 15.93
C LEU A 81 -23.16 7.65 16.14
N MET A 82 -22.43 8.34 15.27
CA MET A 82 -22.48 9.80 15.17
C MET A 82 -23.36 10.21 14.00
N SER A 83 -24.38 11.02 14.30
CA SER A 83 -25.24 11.66 13.32
C SER A 83 -24.65 13.02 12.90
N SER A 84 -25.26 13.65 11.90
CA SER A 84 -24.85 14.98 11.42
C SER A 84 -24.89 16.06 12.51
N SER A 85 -25.74 15.90 13.52
CA SER A 85 -25.88 16.77 14.68
C SER A 85 -24.77 16.64 15.72
N SER A 86 -23.97 15.57 15.68
CA SER A 86 -22.98 15.29 16.72
C SER A 86 -21.76 16.23 16.58
N ARG A 87 -21.19 16.73 17.68
CA ARG A 87 -20.03 17.65 17.65
C ARG A 87 -18.78 16.94 18.17
N LEU A 88 -17.63 17.32 17.63
CA LEU A 88 -16.32 16.91 18.13
C LEU A 88 -15.68 18.13 18.78
N ASP A 89 -15.52 18.07 20.10
CA ASP A 89 -14.84 19.08 20.88
C ASP A 89 -13.49 18.54 21.35
N VAL A 90 -12.50 19.42 21.53
CA VAL A 90 -11.24 19.04 22.18
C VAL A 90 -11.51 18.78 23.66
N ALA A 91 -11.13 17.61 24.15
CA ALA A 91 -11.19 17.32 25.57
C ALA A 91 -9.88 17.75 26.26
N GLY A 92 -9.95 18.02 27.57
CA GLY A 92 -8.76 18.19 28.39
C GLY A 92 -7.99 16.87 28.59
N GLU A 93 -6.96 16.91 29.42
CA GLU A 93 -6.19 15.71 29.76
C GLU A 93 -7.10 14.60 30.34
N LEU A 94 -6.97 13.39 29.80
CA LEU A 94 -7.69 12.22 30.26
C LEU A 94 -6.87 11.46 31.30
N ALA A 95 -7.57 10.76 32.22
CA ALA A 95 -6.94 9.99 33.30
C ALA A 95 -6.20 8.72 32.82
N PHE A 96 -6.25 8.43 31.52
CA PHE A 96 -5.56 7.31 30.89
C PHE A 96 -4.76 7.83 29.69
N PRO A 97 -3.55 7.29 29.46
CA PRO A 97 -2.73 7.71 28.34
C PRO A 97 -3.31 7.20 27.02
N HIS A 98 -3.00 7.90 25.94
CA HIS A 98 -3.20 7.39 24.59
C HIS A 98 -2.30 6.17 24.37
N THR A 99 -2.88 4.97 24.29
CA THR A 99 -2.14 3.72 24.09
C THR A 99 -2.35 3.23 22.68
N ILE A 100 -1.39 3.49 21.78
CA ILE A 100 -1.38 2.82 20.48
C ILE A 100 -0.99 1.37 20.73
N ASP A 101 -1.99 0.51 20.80
CA ASP A 101 -1.73 -0.92 20.90
C ASP A 101 -1.09 -1.37 19.58
N ARG A 102 0.12 -1.92 19.68
CA ARG A 102 0.88 -2.47 18.55
C ARG A 102 0.82 -3.99 18.69
N PRO A 103 -0.30 -4.62 18.27
CA PRO A 103 -0.44 -6.05 18.38
C PRO A 103 0.71 -6.74 17.65
N THR A 104 1.25 -7.76 18.29
CA THR A 104 2.19 -8.67 17.66
C THR A 104 1.45 -9.65 16.76
N ILE A 105 2.15 -10.42 15.94
CA ILE A 105 1.52 -11.43 15.08
C ILE A 105 0.81 -12.48 15.94
N ALA A 106 1.37 -12.86 17.09
CA ALA A 106 0.70 -13.77 18.02
C ALA A 106 -0.67 -13.23 18.48
N ASP A 107 -0.75 -11.93 18.80
CA ASP A 107 -2.01 -11.29 19.20
C ASP A 107 -3.01 -11.30 18.05
N VAL A 108 -2.55 -10.96 16.84
CA VAL A 108 -3.39 -10.98 15.62
C VAL A 108 -3.91 -12.38 15.31
N LEU A 109 -3.10 -13.42 15.50
CA LEU A 109 -3.50 -14.81 15.28
C LEU A 109 -4.56 -15.26 16.30
N ALA A 110 -4.54 -14.71 17.51
CA ALA A 110 -5.58 -14.92 18.51
C ALA A 110 -6.89 -14.19 18.20
N LEU A 111 -6.85 -13.15 17.34
CA LEU A 111 -8.05 -12.46 16.89
C LEU A 111 -8.92 -13.37 15.99
N GLY A 112 -10.23 -13.30 16.20
CA GLY A 112 -11.21 -13.88 15.28
C GLY A 112 -11.18 -13.20 13.89
N PRO A 113 -11.91 -13.72 12.90
CA PRO A 113 -12.03 -13.08 11.59
C PRO A 113 -12.77 -11.73 11.67
N ARG A 114 -12.49 -10.85 10.69
CA ARG A 114 -13.10 -9.53 10.52
C ARG A 114 -12.84 -8.55 11.67
N GLN A 115 -11.79 -8.77 12.42
CA GLN A 115 -11.31 -7.83 13.43
C GLN A 115 -10.41 -6.78 12.76
N ARG A 116 -10.44 -5.56 13.29
CA ARG A 116 -9.62 -4.46 12.81
C ARG A 116 -8.30 -4.47 13.56
N VAL A 117 -7.20 -4.38 12.82
CA VAL A 117 -5.85 -4.26 13.36
C VAL A 117 -5.33 -2.87 13.00
N GLU A 118 -5.12 -2.04 14.01
CA GLU A 118 -4.89 -0.61 13.82
C GLU A 118 -3.51 -0.32 13.26
N VAL A 119 -2.48 -0.89 13.89
CA VAL A 119 -1.08 -0.76 13.51
C VAL A 119 -0.41 -2.10 13.73
N ILE A 120 0.37 -2.57 12.75
CA ILE A 120 1.27 -3.71 12.95
C ILE A 120 2.61 -3.45 12.26
N GLU A 121 3.69 -3.88 12.90
CA GLU A 121 5.03 -3.81 12.34
C GLU A 121 5.50 -5.21 11.98
N VAL A 122 5.84 -5.41 10.71
CA VAL A 122 6.21 -6.72 10.20
C VAL A 122 7.38 -6.63 9.24
N ARG A 123 8.16 -7.70 9.18
CA ARG A 123 9.15 -7.96 8.13
C ARG A 123 8.51 -8.79 7.03
N VAL A 124 8.75 -8.40 5.78
CA VAL A 124 8.28 -9.14 4.60
C VAL A 124 9.33 -10.16 4.21
N LEU A 125 8.93 -11.43 4.10
CA LEU A 125 9.85 -12.53 3.81
C LEU A 125 9.81 -12.92 2.33
N GLN A 126 8.65 -13.34 1.85
CA GLN A 126 8.46 -13.81 0.47
C GLN A 126 7.02 -13.58 -0.02
N VAL A 127 6.80 -13.73 -1.33
CA VAL A 127 5.44 -13.81 -1.90
C VAL A 127 5.00 -15.27 -1.85
N ILE A 128 3.82 -15.54 -1.28
CA ILE A 128 3.25 -16.90 -1.20
C ILE A 128 2.26 -17.12 -2.35
N GLU A 129 1.55 -16.07 -2.76
CA GLU A 129 0.46 -16.16 -3.72
C GLU A 129 0.27 -14.83 -4.46
N ASN A 130 -0.04 -14.91 -5.75
CA ASN A 130 -0.48 -13.79 -6.58
C ASN A 130 -1.76 -14.19 -7.32
N LYS A 131 -2.78 -13.33 -7.34
CA LYS A 131 -4.07 -13.60 -8.00
C LYS A 131 -4.66 -12.33 -8.59
N VAL A 132 -5.50 -12.49 -9.61
CA VAL A 132 -6.36 -11.41 -10.10
C VAL A 132 -7.82 -11.77 -9.85
N VAL A 133 -8.54 -10.89 -9.14
CA VAL A 133 -9.95 -11.09 -8.80
C VAL A 133 -10.82 -9.99 -9.40
N GLN A 134 -12.06 -10.33 -9.73
CA GLN A 134 -13.05 -9.38 -10.25
C GLN A 134 -13.78 -8.67 -9.11
N VAL A 135 -13.52 -7.38 -8.91
CA VAL A 135 -14.22 -6.54 -7.94
C VAL A 135 -15.10 -5.56 -8.71
N GLN A 136 -16.42 -5.74 -8.63
CA GLN A 136 -17.38 -4.89 -9.37
C GLN A 136 -17.11 -4.85 -10.89
N GLY A 137 -16.66 -5.97 -11.46
CA GLY A 137 -16.30 -6.09 -12.89
C GLY A 137 -14.94 -5.46 -13.26
N ILE A 138 -14.17 -5.01 -12.27
CA ILE A 138 -12.81 -4.50 -12.46
C ILE A 138 -11.83 -5.60 -12.02
N PRO A 139 -10.86 -6.01 -12.87
CA PRO A 139 -9.79 -6.89 -12.44
C PRO A 139 -8.87 -6.16 -11.46
N VAL A 140 -8.64 -6.77 -10.30
CA VAL A 140 -7.82 -6.25 -9.21
C VAL A 140 -6.80 -7.31 -8.82
N GLU A 141 -5.52 -6.95 -8.83
CA GLU A 141 -4.43 -7.81 -8.38
C GLU A 141 -4.37 -7.85 -6.85
N LEU A 142 -4.13 -9.03 -6.29
CA LEU A 142 -3.81 -9.24 -4.89
C LEU A 142 -2.57 -10.11 -4.77
N LYS A 143 -1.64 -9.71 -3.89
CA LYS A 143 -0.50 -10.54 -3.50
C LYS A 143 -0.56 -10.86 -2.02
N THR A 144 -0.38 -12.13 -1.68
CA THR A 144 -0.22 -12.56 -0.29
C THR A 144 1.26 -12.73 0.00
N PHE A 145 1.76 -11.92 0.93
CA PHE A 145 3.12 -11.98 1.41
C PHE A 145 3.21 -12.81 2.69
N GLU A 146 4.28 -13.57 2.85
CA GLU A 146 4.67 -14.08 4.16
C GLU A 146 5.30 -12.95 4.96
N VAL A 147 4.78 -12.72 6.17
CA VAL A 147 5.29 -11.69 7.06
C VAL A 147 5.55 -12.25 8.45
N CYS A 148 6.56 -11.70 9.14
CA CYS A 148 6.92 -12.12 10.50
C CYS A 148 7.25 -10.94 11.42
N ASP A 149 7.22 -11.20 12.71
CA ASP A 149 7.73 -10.35 13.78
C ASP A 149 8.47 -11.21 14.82
N ALA A 150 8.79 -10.68 16.00
CA ALA A 150 9.46 -11.47 17.04
C ALA A 150 8.59 -12.62 17.61
N THR A 151 7.26 -12.57 17.46
CA THR A 151 6.33 -13.50 18.12
C THR A 151 5.77 -14.56 17.19
N GLY A 152 5.79 -14.34 15.87
CA GLY A 152 5.34 -15.35 14.93
C GLY A 152 5.41 -14.95 13.46
N GLN A 153 4.63 -15.67 12.65
CA GLN A 153 4.50 -15.45 11.21
C GLN A 153 3.06 -15.66 10.74
N THR A 154 2.65 -14.90 9.73
CA THR A 154 1.33 -15.03 9.10
C THR A 154 1.36 -14.59 7.63
N GLY A 155 0.25 -14.81 6.92
CA GLY A 155 0.03 -14.26 5.58
C GLY A 155 -0.56 -12.86 5.64
N LEU A 156 -0.07 -11.95 4.80
CA LEU A 156 -0.60 -10.60 4.60
C LEU A 156 -1.01 -10.41 3.13
N THR A 157 -2.32 -10.37 2.86
CA THR A 157 -2.85 -10.07 1.52
C THR A 157 -2.91 -8.56 1.29
N VAL A 158 -2.08 -8.09 0.36
CA VAL A 158 -1.96 -6.69 -0.08
C VAL A 158 -2.65 -6.51 -1.42
N TRP A 159 -3.43 -5.45 -1.54
CA TRP A 159 -4.25 -5.18 -2.73
C TRP A 159 -3.66 -4.09 -3.63
N ASP A 160 -3.68 -4.35 -4.94
CA ASP A 160 -3.45 -3.40 -6.05
C ASP A 160 -2.30 -2.41 -5.79
N ARG A 161 -2.60 -1.12 -5.59
CA ARG A 161 -1.62 -0.04 -5.44
C ARG A 161 -0.58 -0.27 -4.33
N LEU A 162 -0.93 -0.99 -3.27
CA LEU A 162 -0.03 -1.20 -2.14
C LEU A 162 1.03 -2.26 -2.46
N ILE A 163 0.78 -3.12 -3.46
CA ILE A 163 1.72 -4.18 -3.86
C ILE A 163 3.07 -3.57 -4.26
N LEU A 164 3.06 -2.46 -4.98
CA LEU A 164 4.29 -1.81 -5.45
C LEU A 164 5.11 -1.13 -4.34
N SER A 165 4.48 -0.85 -3.19
CA SER A 165 5.12 -0.22 -2.02
C SER A 165 5.77 -1.22 -1.07
N VAL A 166 5.51 -2.52 -1.26
CA VAL A 166 5.98 -3.61 -0.40
C VAL A 166 7.07 -4.39 -1.12
N GLU A 167 8.27 -4.39 -0.54
CA GLU A 167 9.44 -5.10 -1.06
C GLU A 167 9.88 -6.21 -0.10
N LEU A 168 10.47 -7.25 -0.68
CA LEU A 168 10.97 -8.40 0.09
C LEU A 168 12.16 -8.02 0.98
N GLY A 169 12.24 -8.63 2.15
CA GLY A 169 13.30 -8.43 3.14
C GLY A 169 13.19 -7.13 3.95
N LYS A 170 12.35 -6.18 3.55
CA LYS A 170 12.14 -4.89 4.22
C LYS A 170 11.10 -4.99 5.34
N CYS A 171 11.15 -4.01 6.25
CA CYS A 171 10.25 -3.89 7.38
C CYS A 171 9.27 -2.73 7.17
N TYR A 172 8.01 -2.95 7.51
CA TYR A 172 6.93 -2.00 7.28
C TYR A 172 6.00 -1.91 8.49
N THR A 173 5.49 -0.70 8.72
CA THR A 173 4.33 -0.44 9.56
C THR A 173 3.10 -0.35 8.65
N PHE A 174 2.16 -1.26 8.85
CA PHE A 174 0.86 -1.24 8.17
C PHE A 174 -0.19 -0.65 9.10
N ARG A 175 -1.11 0.16 8.54
CA ARG A 175 -2.20 0.79 9.31
C ARG A 175 -3.59 0.44 8.78
N SER A 176 -4.54 0.17 9.67
CA SER A 176 -5.92 -0.21 9.31
C SER A 176 -5.99 -1.49 8.46
N LEU A 177 -5.42 -2.57 8.98
CA LEU A 177 -5.62 -3.91 8.43
C LEU A 177 -6.89 -4.53 8.98
N SER A 178 -7.33 -5.62 8.35
CA SER A 178 -8.34 -6.50 8.92
C SER A 178 -7.90 -7.95 8.91
N THR A 179 -8.41 -8.72 9.86
CA THR A 179 -8.20 -10.16 9.90
C THR A 179 -9.21 -10.87 8.99
N ARG A 180 -8.77 -11.91 8.31
CA ARG A 180 -9.59 -12.80 7.48
C ARG A 180 -9.22 -14.25 7.81
N LYS A 181 -10.17 -15.18 7.67
CA LYS A 181 -9.85 -16.60 7.66
C LYS A 181 -9.47 -17.06 6.26
N ASP A 182 -8.31 -17.72 6.17
CA ASP A 182 -7.91 -18.52 5.03
C ASP A 182 -7.68 -19.97 5.50
N GLY A 183 -8.63 -20.84 5.17
CA GLY A 183 -8.78 -22.13 5.85
C GLY A 183 -8.94 -21.96 7.37
N ASP A 184 -8.06 -22.63 8.13
CA ASP A 184 -8.02 -22.55 9.60
C ASP A 184 -7.11 -21.46 10.14
N ARG A 185 -6.40 -20.72 9.27
CA ARG A 185 -5.46 -19.67 9.70
C ARG A 185 -6.09 -18.29 9.62
N THR A 186 -5.80 -17.46 10.62
CA THR A 186 -6.10 -16.02 10.58
C THR A 186 -4.99 -15.33 9.80
N VAL A 187 -5.35 -14.70 8.68
CA VAL A 187 -4.45 -13.92 7.83
C VAL A 187 -4.83 -12.44 7.90
N LEU A 188 -3.86 -11.58 7.64
CA LEU A 188 -4.07 -10.15 7.54
C LEU A 188 -4.44 -9.77 6.11
N THR A 189 -5.28 -8.76 5.95
CA THR A 189 -5.55 -8.17 4.65
C THR A 189 -5.59 -6.66 4.73
N THR A 190 -5.00 -5.99 3.74
CA THR A 190 -5.06 -4.54 3.64
C THR A 190 -6.47 -4.12 3.22
N THR A 191 -7.22 -3.52 4.14
CA THR A 191 -8.30 -2.57 3.76
C THR A 191 -7.62 -1.23 3.44
N PRO A 192 -8.21 -0.24 2.74
CA PRO A 192 -7.43 0.89 2.21
C PRO A 192 -6.55 1.54 3.28
N SER A 193 -5.27 1.16 3.22
CA SER A 193 -4.27 1.19 4.31
C SER A 193 -3.16 2.13 3.90
N VAL A 194 -2.46 2.63 4.91
CA VAL A 194 -1.20 3.35 4.73
C VAL A 194 -0.07 2.39 5.10
N VAL A 195 0.97 2.37 4.27
CA VAL A 195 2.16 1.56 4.46
C VAL A 195 3.33 2.52 4.57
N THR A 196 4.11 2.40 5.65
CA THR A 196 5.33 3.19 5.85
C THR A 196 6.49 2.25 6.17
N THR A 197 7.64 2.48 5.56
CA THR A 197 8.87 1.77 5.93
C THR A 197 9.19 2.05 7.40
N THR A 198 9.58 1.02 8.15
CA THR A 198 9.99 1.15 9.55
C THR A 198 11.40 0.60 9.75
N GLY A 199 11.91 0.76 10.98
CA GLY A 199 13.21 0.24 11.38
C GLY A 199 13.26 -1.29 11.43
N GLN A 200 14.17 -1.84 12.23
CA GLN A 200 14.28 -3.29 12.36
C GLN A 200 13.09 -3.87 13.14
N VAL A 201 12.38 -4.79 12.51
CA VAL A 201 11.39 -5.65 13.16
C VAL A 201 12.07 -6.99 13.47
N GLY A 202 11.81 -7.53 14.67
CA GLY A 202 12.33 -8.82 15.08
C GLY A 202 11.85 -9.98 14.18
N GLN A 203 12.48 -11.14 14.33
CA GLN A 203 12.14 -12.35 13.61
C GLN A 203 12.09 -13.52 14.62
N PRO A 204 11.18 -14.49 14.48
CA PRO A 204 11.11 -15.57 15.45
C PRO A 204 12.30 -16.52 15.26
N ALA A 205 12.70 -17.23 16.31
CA ALA A 205 13.85 -18.15 16.30
C ALA A 205 13.70 -19.30 15.29
N SER A 206 12.46 -19.64 14.91
CA SER A 206 12.15 -20.61 13.88
C SER A 206 11.07 -20.05 12.96
N ILE A 207 11.37 -19.96 11.67
CA ILE A 207 10.38 -19.67 10.61
C ILE A 207 9.96 -21.01 10.00
N SER A 208 8.66 -21.31 10.02
CA SER A 208 8.11 -22.40 9.22
C SER A 208 7.98 -21.93 7.77
N ALA A 209 8.58 -22.63 6.81
CA ALA A 209 8.38 -22.29 5.41
C ALA A 209 6.89 -22.37 5.05
N MET A 210 6.27 -21.26 4.66
CA MET A 210 4.95 -21.32 4.03
C MET A 210 5.11 -21.81 2.59
N PRO A 211 4.24 -22.73 2.12
CA PRO A 211 4.35 -23.26 0.76
C PRO A 211 4.04 -22.15 -0.24
N VAL A 212 5.04 -21.77 -1.05
CA VAL A 212 4.83 -20.92 -2.22
C VAL A 212 3.95 -21.69 -3.21
N ARG A 213 2.86 -21.08 -3.67
CA ARG A 213 1.99 -21.73 -4.66
C ARG A 213 2.67 -21.75 -6.01
N GLY A 214 3.16 -22.92 -6.39
CA GLY A 214 3.55 -23.35 -7.74
C GLY A 214 3.97 -22.20 -8.66
N GLU A 215 5.25 -21.84 -8.59
CA GLU A 215 5.87 -20.97 -9.58
C GLU A 215 6.70 -21.82 -10.55
N GLU A 216 6.61 -21.48 -11.82
CA GLU A 216 7.40 -22.08 -12.89
C GLU A 216 8.16 -20.96 -13.60
N THR A 217 9.42 -21.22 -13.93
CA THR A 217 10.27 -20.30 -14.67
C THR A 217 10.47 -20.82 -16.08
N LEU A 218 10.03 -20.03 -17.05
CA LEU A 218 10.25 -20.26 -18.47
C LEU A 218 11.35 -19.35 -18.97
N ARG A 219 12.19 -19.86 -19.88
CA ARG A 219 13.17 -19.07 -20.63
C ARG A 219 12.96 -19.29 -22.12
N GLY A 220 13.05 -18.20 -22.89
CA GLY A 220 12.99 -18.25 -24.34
C GLY A 220 12.78 -16.90 -24.99
N PRO A 221 12.71 -16.84 -26.33
CA PRO A 221 12.46 -15.61 -27.07
C PRO A 221 11.00 -15.18 -26.97
N VAL A 222 10.76 -13.86 -26.99
CA VAL A 222 9.42 -13.28 -27.04
C VAL A 222 8.92 -13.27 -28.48
N THR A 223 7.80 -13.95 -28.77
CA THR A 223 7.17 -13.92 -30.11
C THR A 223 6.01 -12.93 -30.18
N GLY A 224 5.43 -12.56 -29.03
CA GLY A 224 4.34 -11.60 -28.98
C GLY A 224 4.21 -10.94 -27.62
N VAL A 225 3.84 -9.66 -27.61
CA VAL A 225 3.57 -8.91 -26.39
C VAL A 225 2.45 -7.91 -26.65
N GLN A 226 1.55 -7.77 -25.67
CA GLN A 226 0.51 -6.76 -25.65
C GLN A 226 0.46 -6.17 -24.23
N ILE A 227 0.63 -4.87 -24.08
CA ILE A 227 0.63 -4.15 -22.80
C ILE A 227 -0.32 -2.95 -22.88
N ALA A 228 -1.46 -3.07 -22.21
CA ALA A 228 -2.39 -1.96 -22.02
C ALA A 228 -2.02 -1.18 -20.75
N ALA A 229 -1.59 0.07 -20.92
CA ALA A 229 -1.39 1.02 -19.83
C ALA A 229 -2.68 1.85 -19.63
N LYS A 230 -3.30 1.75 -18.45
CA LYS A 230 -4.51 2.50 -18.11
C LYS A 230 -4.26 3.42 -16.92
N PRO A 231 -4.39 4.75 -17.09
CA PRO A 231 -4.28 5.67 -15.98
C PRO A 231 -5.51 5.58 -15.07
N ARG A 232 -5.28 5.66 -13.76
CA ARG A 232 -6.30 5.61 -12.72
C ARG A 232 -6.20 6.79 -11.77
N CYS A 233 -7.36 7.29 -11.35
CA CYS A 233 -7.42 8.33 -10.34
C CYS A 233 -6.95 7.79 -8.98
N PRO A 234 -5.99 8.44 -8.29
CA PRO A 234 -5.47 7.97 -7.01
C PRO A 234 -6.50 8.06 -5.87
N ARG A 235 -7.57 8.85 -6.06
CA ARG A 235 -8.62 9.10 -5.05
C ARG A 235 -9.82 8.16 -5.19
N CYS A 236 -10.33 7.98 -6.39
CA CYS A 236 -11.55 7.20 -6.64
C CYS A 236 -11.32 5.93 -7.46
N HIS A 237 -10.08 5.69 -7.91
CA HIS A 237 -9.64 4.49 -8.63
C HIS A 237 -10.34 4.24 -9.96
N ALA A 238 -11.08 5.21 -10.47
CA ALA A 238 -11.66 5.14 -11.80
C ALA A 238 -10.56 5.20 -12.87
N GLY A 239 -10.67 4.33 -13.88
CA GLY A 239 -9.92 4.46 -15.13
C GLY A 239 -10.19 5.82 -15.77
N GLN A 240 -9.18 6.37 -16.44
CA GLN A 240 -9.24 7.61 -17.19
C GLN A 240 -8.96 7.29 -18.65
N GLU A 241 -9.90 7.57 -19.54
CA GLU A 241 -9.72 7.33 -20.97
C GLU A 241 -9.03 8.53 -21.66
N LYS A 242 -9.15 9.73 -21.09
CA LYS A 242 -8.71 10.99 -21.70
C LYS A 242 -7.69 11.74 -20.83
N LEU A 243 -6.80 11.02 -20.15
CA LEU A 243 -5.72 11.67 -19.37
C LEU A 243 -4.78 12.41 -20.32
N ALA A 244 -4.84 13.75 -20.30
CA ALA A 244 -3.95 14.59 -21.09
C ALA A 244 -2.57 14.68 -20.43
N VAL A 245 -1.67 13.74 -20.77
CA VAL A 245 -0.35 13.57 -20.14
C VAL A 245 0.54 14.81 -20.23
N MET A 246 0.32 15.66 -21.24
CA MET A 246 1.07 16.90 -21.48
C MET A 246 0.65 18.07 -20.57
N LEU A 247 -0.53 17.97 -19.94
CA LEU A 247 -1.01 19.02 -19.03
C LEU A 247 -0.47 18.79 -17.63
N SER A 248 -0.20 19.87 -16.88
CA SER A 248 0.23 19.79 -15.49
C SER A 248 -0.86 19.26 -14.54
N THR A 249 -2.12 19.42 -14.93
CA THR A 249 -3.30 19.00 -14.16
C THR A 249 -4.33 18.30 -15.02
N HIS A 250 -5.05 17.33 -14.44
CA HIS A 250 -6.19 16.66 -15.06
C HIS A 250 -7.36 16.57 -14.07
N ARG A 251 -8.58 16.69 -14.59
CA ARG A 251 -9.81 16.55 -13.79
C ARG A 251 -10.32 15.13 -13.94
N CYS A 252 -10.50 14.42 -12.83
CA CYS A 252 -10.94 13.04 -12.86
C CYS A 252 -12.33 12.90 -13.49
N GLU A 253 -12.47 12.00 -14.47
CA GLU A 253 -13.71 11.75 -15.21
C GLU A 253 -14.87 11.22 -14.35
N ARG A 254 -14.56 10.63 -13.18
CA ARG A 254 -15.57 10.06 -12.27
C ARG A 254 -15.85 10.92 -11.03
N CYS A 255 -14.80 11.38 -10.34
CA CYS A 255 -14.98 12.15 -9.10
C CYS A 255 -14.88 13.67 -9.29
N SER A 256 -14.58 14.13 -10.51
CA SER A 256 -14.48 15.55 -10.88
C SER A 256 -13.45 16.38 -10.10
N ILE A 257 -12.60 15.75 -9.29
CA ILE A 257 -11.51 16.40 -8.57
C ILE A 257 -10.39 16.75 -9.56
N LEU A 258 -9.94 18.00 -9.52
CA LEU A 258 -8.76 18.47 -10.24
C LEU A 258 -7.50 18.11 -9.44
N GLN A 259 -6.54 17.47 -10.09
CA GLN A 259 -5.28 17.07 -9.45
C GLN A 259 -4.12 17.12 -10.45
N ARG A 260 -2.89 17.09 -9.94
CA ARG A 260 -1.68 17.04 -10.78
C ARG A 260 -1.73 15.79 -11.66
N THR A 261 -1.44 15.92 -12.95
CA THR A 261 -1.42 14.80 -13.91
C THR A 261 -0.44 13.70 -13.45
N ALA A 262 0.72 14.10 -12.93
CA ALA A 262 1.72 13.19 -12.36
C ALA A 262 1.25 12.41 -11.11
N ALA A 263 0.13 12.78 -10.49
CA ALA A 263 -0.44 12.02 -9.36
C ALA A 263 -1.31 10.84 -9.81
N TYR A 264 -1.66 10.75 -11.10
CA TYR A 264 -2.38 9.61 -11.64
C TYR A 264 -1.49 8.37 -11.65
N ILE A 265 -2.09 7.23 -11.32
CA ILE A 265 -1.37 5.96 -11.22
C ILE A 265 -1.61 5.18 -12.51
N THR A 266 -0.55 4.74 -13.17
CA THR A 266 -0.67 3.85 -14.33
C THR A 266 -0.78 2.40 -13.85
N THR A 267 -1.84 1.71 -14.28
CA THR A 267 -1.97 0.27 -14.10
C THR A 267 -1.78 -0.44 -15.43
N TYR A 268 -1.09 -1.58 -15.41
CA TYR A 268 -0.80 -2.37 -16.60
C TYR A 268 -1.57 -3.69 -16.58
N SER A 269 -1.91 -4.16 -17.77
CA SER A 269 -2.46 -5.50 -18.02
C SER A 269 -2.08 -5.92 -19.41
N GLY A 270 -1.85 -7.19 -19.64
CA GLY A 270 -1.37 -7.61 -20.95
C GLY A 270 -1.27 -9.10 -21.17
N LEU A 271 -0.69 -9.44 -22.31
CA LEU A 271 -0.35 -10.78 -22.72
C LEU A 271 1.14 -10.81 -23.11
N LEU A 272 1.82 -11.87 -22.71
CA LEU A 272 3.19 -12.17 -23.13
C LEU A 272 3.20 -13.57 -23.74
N ILE A 273 3.83 -13.72 -24.89
CA ILE A 273 3.98 -14.99 -25.60
C ILE A 273 5.48 -15.27 -25.74
N VAL A 274 5.91 -16.40 -25.18
CA VAL A 274 7.31 -16.85 -25.16
C VAL A 274 7.37 -18.26 -25.72
N VAL A 275 8.38 -18.55 -26.53
CA VAL A 275 8.63 -19.92 -27.01
C VAL A 275 9.43 -20.67 -25.94
N GLY A 276 8.88 -21.77 -25.44
CA GLY A 276 9.54 -22.61 -24.45
C GLY A 276 10.70 -23.42 -25.01
N GLY A 277 11.43 -24.09 -24.13
CA GLY A 277 12.57 -24.94 -24.52
C GLY A 277 12.19 -26.16 -25.38
N ASP A 278 10.91 -26.53 -25.39
CA ASP A 278 10.31 -27.55 -26.26
C ASP A 278 9.90 -27.02 -27.65
N GLY A 279 10.00 -25.70 -27.87
CA GLY A 279 9.59 -25.03 -29.10
C GLY A 279 8.10 -24.67 -29.16
N GLU A 280 7.33 -24.90 -28.09
CA GLU A 280 5.91 -24.55 -28.02
C GLU A 280 5.71 -23.10 -27.53
N GLU A 281 4.71 -22.42 -28.08
CA GLU A 281 4.36 -21.05 -27.65
C GLU A 281 3.55 -21.07 -26.35
N CYS A 282 4.11 -20.46 -25.32
CA CYS A 282 3.47 -20.27 -24.02
C CYS A 282 2.88 -18.87 -23.91
N SER A 283 1.56 -18.78 -23.79
CA SER A 283 0.82 -17.52 -23.60
C SER A 283 0.52 -17.28 -22.13
N MET A 284 0.87 -16.10 -21.63
CA MET A 284 0.86 -15.74 -20.21
C MET A 284 0.23 -14.37 -19.97
N VAL A 285 -0.41 -14.18 -18.82
CA VAL A 285 -1.08 -12.92 -18.47
C VAL A 285 -0.14 -11.99 -17.71
N LEU A 286 0.10 -10.81 -18.25
CA LEU A 286 0.89 -9.77 -17.58
C LEU A 286 0.07 -9.05 -16.52
N THR A 287 0.60 -9.04 -15.29
CA THR A 287 0.03 -8.31 -14.15
C THR A 287 0.61 -6.90 -14.05
N SER A 288 -0.12 -5.99 -13.39
CA SER A 288 0.37 -4.62 -13.21
C SER A 288 1.66 -4.61 -12.40
N SER A 289 1.79 -5.46 -11.38
CA SER A 289 3.01 -5.52 -10.58
C SER A 289 4.21 -6.10 -11.34
N GLY A 290 3.99 -7.10 -12.20
CA GLY A 290 5.05 -7.68 -13.04
C GLY A 290 5.62 -6.65 -14.01
N VAL A 291 4.75 -5.94 -14.73
CA VAL A 291 5.16 -4.89 -15.68
C VAL A 291 5.82 -3.71 -14.95
N CYS A 292 5.28 -3.27 -13.81
CA CYS A 292 5.92 -2.22 -13.00
C CYS A 292 7.28 -2.64 -12.42
N GLY A 293 7.50 -3.93 -12.16
CA GLY A 293 8.81 -4.46 -11.79
C GLY A 293 9.80 -4.26 -12.93
N PHE A 294 9.45 -4.74 -14.12
CA PHE A 294 10.25 -4.59 -15.33
C PHE A 294 10.55 -3.13 -15.68
N VAL A 295 9.54 -2.25 -15.65
CA VAL A 295 9.71 -0.82 -15.94
C VAL A 295 10.70 -0.17 -14.99
N ARG A 296 10.68 -0.53 -13.69
CA ARG A 296 11.63 0.00 -12.70
C ARG A 296 13.07 -0.46 -12.95
N GLU A 297 13.25 -1.68 -13.48
CA GLU A 297 14.58 -2.23 -13.76
C GLU A 297 15.17 -1.69 -15.06
N HIS A 298 14.36 -1.48 -16.11
CA HIS A 298 14.84 -1.14 -17.45
C HIS A 298 14.64 0.32 -17.88
N PHE A 299 13.74 1.09 -17.24
CA PHE A 299 13.44 2.46 -17.64
C PHE A 299 13.73 3.46 -16.51
N LEU A 300 14.64 4.39 -16.77
CA LEU A 300 14.96 5.50 -15.85
C LEU A 300 13.89 6.61 -15.87
N SER A 301 13.03 6.66 -16.90
CA SER A 301 11.98 7.68 -17.03
C SER A 301 10.58 7.07 -17.14
N ALA A 302 9.64 7.65 -16.39
CA ALA A 302 8.23 7.23 -16.33
C ALA A 302 7.42 7.52 -17.62
N SER A 303 8.07 7.80 -18.75
CA SER A 303 7.40 8.23 -20.00
C SER A 303 7.24 7.12 -21.04
N ALA A 304 7.90 5.96 -20.85
CA ALA A 304 7.73 4.82 -21.75
C ALA A 304 6.49 4.01 -21.36
N HIS A 305 5.38 4.26 -22.04
CA HIS A 305 4.12 3.54 -21.87
C HIS A 305 3.60 3.04 -23.23
N GLY A 306 2.90 1.91 -23.24
CA GLY A 306 2.27 1.37 -24.44
C GLY A 306 3.29 0.85 -25.46
N PRO A 307 3.24 1.27 -26.74
CA PRO A 307 4.03 0.64 -27.82
C PRO A 307 5.55 0.64 -27.58
N ALA A 308 6.13 1.70 -27.01
CA ALA A 308 7.57 1.74 -26.73
C ALA A 308 8.01 0.68 -25.71
N LEU A 309 7.14 0.36 -24.76
CA LEU A 309 7.39 -0.69 -23.78
C LEU A 309 7.28 -2.07 -24.43
N GLU A 310 6.27 -2.28 -25.28
CA GLU A 310 6.10 -3.50 -26.08
C GLU A 310 7.33 -3.75 -26.99
N GLU A 311 7.78 -2.73 -27.72
CA GLU A 311 8.98 -2.77 -28.56
C GLU A 311 10.24 -3.14 -27.77
N THR A 312 10.36 -2.64 -26.55
CA THR A 312 11.51 -2.97 -25.69
C THR A 312 11.47 -4.42 -25.24
N VAL A 313 10.27 -4.94 -24.88
CA VAL A 313 10.11 -6.33 -24.46
C VAL A 313 10.33 -7.29 -25.63
N ILE A 314 9.80 -7.00 -26.82
CA ILE A 314 9.96 -7.87 -28.00
C ILE A 314 11.37 -7.86 -28.58
N ALA A 315 12.12 -6.77 -28.38
CA ALA A 315 13.51 -6.67 -28.81
C ALA A 315 14.48 -7.48 -27.92
N MET A 316 14.03 -8.03 -26.78
CA MET A 316 14.87 -8.85 -25.92
C MET A 316 15.20 -10.18 -26.59
N PRO A 317 16.49 -10.58 -26.66
CA PRO A 317 16.88 -11.80 -27.35
C PRO A 317 16.36 -13.05 -26.61
N GLU A 318 16.35 -13.01 -25.29
CA GLU A 318 15.86 -14.07 -24.44
C GLU A 318 15.31 -13.46 -23.14
N ILE A 319 14.12 -13.90 -22.73
CA ILE A 319 13.47 -13.45 -21.51
C ILE A 319 13.40 -14.62 -20.52
N GLU A 320 13.61 -14.32 -19.24
CA GLU A 320 13.24 -15.21 -18.14
C GLU A 320 11.92 -14.72 -17.56
N VAL A 321 10.91 -15.60 -17.54
CA VAL A 321 9.56 -15.30 -17.04
C VAL A 321 9.19 -16.27 -15.93
N THR A 322 8.80 -15.74 -14.79
CA THR A 322 8.24 -16.53 -13.68
C THR A 322 6.73 -16.38 -13.68
N ILE A 323 6.03 -17.51 -13.87
CA ILE A 323 4.57 -17.61 -13.79
C ILE A 323 4.13 -18.38 -12.57
N ASN A 324 2.98 -18.00 -12.03
CA ASN A 324 2.31 -18.80 -11.01
C ASN A 324 1.39 -19.86 -11.64
N ALA A 325 0.82 -20.72 -10.80
CA ALA A 325 -0.16 -21.73 -11.19
C ALA A 325 -1.46 -21.20 -11.84
N GLU A 326 -1.71 -19.88 -11.81
CA GLU A 326 -2.83 -19.23 -12.50
C GLU A 326 -2.45 -18.70 -13.89
N GLY A 327 -1.21 -18.91 -14.34
CA GLY A 327 -0.69 -18.37 -15.60
C GLY A 327 -0.40 -16.87 -15.57
N LEU A 328 -0.31 -16.28 -14.37
CA LEU A 328 0.00 -14.87 -14.17
C LEU A 328 1.51 -14.69 -14.07
N VAL A 329 2.03 -13.74 -14.84
CA VAL A 329 3.44 -13.34 -14.75
C VAL A 329 3.68 -12.58 -13.45
N VAL A 330 4.52 -13.15 -12.59
CA VAL A 330 4.93 -12.60 -11.30
C VAL A 330 6.14 -11.68 -11.47
N ARG A 331 7.09 -12.10 -12.31
CA ARG A 331 8.32 -11.39 -12.66
C ARG A 331 8.74 -11.78 -14.06
N PHE A 332 9.31 -10.84 -14.81
CA PHE A 332 10.06 -11.14 -16.03
C PHE A 332 11.22 -10.15 -16.19
N ALA A 333 12.31 -10.60 -16.79
CA ALA A 333 13.51 -9.80 -17.06
C ALA A 333 14.31 -10.42 -18.21
N GLU A 334 15.23 -9.64 -18.79
CA GLU A 334 16.18 -10.16 -19.77
C GLU A 334 17.01 -11.31 -19.15
N ALA A 335 17.10 -12.43 -19.86
CA ALA A 335 17.88 -13.57 -19.41
C ALA A 335 19.36 -13.18 -19.39
N THR A 336 19.96 -13.15 -18.21
CA THR A 336 21.41 -12.95 -18.10
C THR A 336 22.11 -14.19 -18.64
N VAL A 337 22.98 -13.99 -19.63
CA VAL A 337 23.91 -15.02 -20.10
C VAL A 337 24.85 -15.34 -18.94
N GLN A 338 24.68 -16.51 -18.31
CA GLN A 338 25.67 -17.04 -17.39
C GLN A 338 26.94 -17.38 -18.17
N GLY A 339 27.84 -16.40 -18.31
CA GLY A 339 29.23 -16.64 -18.68
C GLY A 339 29.91 -17.46 -17.59
N GLY A 340 30.41 -18.64 -17.94
CA GLY A 340 31.06 -19.57 -17.02
C GLY A 340 32.32 -19.03 -16.36
N GLN A 341 32.51 -19.48 -15.11
CA GLN A 341 33.74 -19.59 -14.32
C GLN A 341 34.90 -18.61 -14.55
N GLY A 342 35.15 -17.77 -13.55
CA GLY A 342 36.46 -17.14 -13.31
C GLY A 342 36.53 -16.54 -11.90
N ASN A 343 37.34 -17.17 -11.04
CA ASN A 343 37.70 -16.70 -9.70
C ASN A 343 38.03 -15.20 -9.64
N VAL A 344 37.48 -14.49 -8.65
CA VAL A 344 38.03 -13.23 -8.10
C VAL A 344 37.78 -13.33 -6.58
N LEU A 345 38.71 -13.91 -5.81
CA LEU A 345 39.80 -13.22 -5.11
C LEU A 345 39.37 -11.90 -4.44
N GLU A 346 39.56 -11.87 -3.12
CA GLU A 346 39.55 -10.67 -2.28
C GLU A 346 40.33 -9.52 -2.93
N ALA A 347 39.72 -8.33 -2.91
CA ALA A 347 40.41 -7.04 -2.90
C ALA A 347 39.42 -6.05 -2.26
N GLU A 348 39.57 -5.79 -0.97
CA GLU A 348 40.29 -4.63 -0.44
C GLU A 348 39.56 -3.31 -0.67
N GLN A 349 39.13 -2.72 0.44
CA GLN A 349 38.74 -1.32 0.53
C GLN A 349 39.89 -0.43 0.04
N PRO A 350 39.60 0.68 -0.66
CA PRO A 350 40.51 1.82 -0.65
C PRO A 350 39.94 2.88 0.30
N SER A 351 40.51 2.90 1.50
CA SER A 351 40.72 4.14 2.24
C SER A 351 41.85 4.95 1.59
N THR A 352 41.87 6.25 1.92
CA THR A 352 42.91 7.26 1.70
C THR A 352 42.78 8.10 0.42
N SER A 353 43.11 9.40 0.34
CA SER A 353 43.30 10.52 1.30
C SER A 353 43.89 11.69 0.49
N TYR A 354 43.64 12.94 0.91
CA TYR A 354 44.33 14.21 0.55
C TYR A 354 44.20 14.68 -0.93
N ALA A 355 44.10 15.97 -1.27
CA ALA A 355 44.66 17.15 -0.63
C ALA A 355 43.88 18.48 -0.90
N ARG A 356 43.95 19.36 0.11
CA ARG A 356 44.06 20.85 0.09
C ARG A 356 45.01 21.35 -1.00
N GLU A 357 45.09 22.60 -1.45
CA GLU A 357 44.58 23.94 -1.12
C GLU A 357 45.09 24.87 -2.26
N THR A 358 44.37 25.94 -2.56
CA THR A 358 44.83 27.33 -2.83
C THR A 358 43.58 28.08 -3.29
N GLY A 359 42.97 29.02 -2.57
CA GLY A 359 43.49 30.28 -2.01
C GLY A 359 42.57 31.36 -2.60
N ALA A 360 41.63 31.92 -1.82
CA ALA A 360 41.70 33.28 -1.24
C ALA A 360 41.69 34.37 -2.33
N LEU A 361 40.87 35.42 -2.35
CA LEU A 361 40.19 36.28 -1.36
C LEU A 361 39.53 37.38 -2.27
N VAL A 362 38.33 37.93 -2.04
CA VAL A 362 38.05 39.10 -1.18
C VAL A 362 36.76 39.78 -1.70
N GLN A 363 35.80 40.02 -0.78
CA GLN A 363 34.94 41.21 -0.60
C GLN A 363 34.01 41.66 -1.75
N ASP A 364 32.81 42.21 -1.53
CA ASP A 364 32.04 42.66 -0.36
C ASP A 364 30.61 42.94 -0.85
N ASN A 365 29.64 42.94 0.08
CA ASN A 365 28.38 43.73 0.05
C ASN A 365 27.35 43.39 -1.07
N GLU A 366 26.02 43.36 -0.88
CA GLU A 366 25.17 44.20 -0.05
C GLU A 366 23.73 43.61 0.05
N SER A 367 23.05 43.93 1.16
CA SER A 367 21.59 44.10 1.41
C SER A 367 20.53 43.05 1.01
N LEU A 368 19.85 42.54 2.05
CA LEU A 368 18.40 42.35 2.12
C LEU A 368 17.63 43.62 1.71
N ALA A 369 16.54 43.48 0.95
CA ALA A 369 15.18 44.00 1.21
C ALA A 369 14.36 44.13 -0.09
N ASP A 370 13.04 44.03 0.09
CA ASP A 370 11.98 44.50 -0.81
C ASP A 370 11.74 43.73 -2.11
N LEU A 371 10.65 42.95 -2.12
CA LEU A 371 9.74 42.79 -3.26
C LEU A 371 8.53 41.96 -2.82
N PHE A 372 7.54 42.61 -2.19
CA PHE A 372 6.11 42.28 -2.32
C PHE A 372 5.29 43.46 -1.78
N GLN A 373 4.94 44.38 -2.68
CA GLN A 373 3.83 45.31 -2.56
C GLN A 373 2.94 45.13 -3.80
N GLU A 374 1.67 44.86 -3.52
CA GLU A 374 0.44 45.28 -4.22
C GLU A 374 0.35 45.17 -5.76
N ASP A 375 -0.52 44.27 -6.23
CA ASP A 375 -1.82 44.63 -6.84
C ASP A 375 -2.77 43.41 -6.91
#